data_AF-A0A8H7NV28-F1
#
_entry.id   AF-A0A8H7NV28-F1
#
_cell.length_a   1.000
_cell.length_b   1.000
_cell.length_c   1.000
_cell.angle_alpha   90.00
_cell.angle_beta   90.00
_cell.angle_gamma   90.00
#
_symmetry.space_group_name_H-M   'P 1'
#
loop_
_entity.id
_entity.type
_entity.pdbx_description
1 polymer ?
#
loop_
_entity_poly.entity_id
_entity_poly.type
_entity_poly.pdbx_seq_one_letter_code
_entity_poly.pdbx_strand_id
1 'polypeptide(L)'
;MLVWQTFTRTMYATQISIEQPIEYCPAGENNTGFVWVAPAPQLVVGELKELADANGVEAVRTGGYWIGPRLGAVPAGKQACAGEKVVYHVHAAIIDAIAGYRYLVQEVGFEPQNIILSGDSAGGGWGNTHVTPNSSMHRNALSDFIQPVFLSGYTSRALVGNLPLQTAARSVWISPGSLDLDVAPGFFAGLPLTCIFVGDAEVALDQVRALRDRIRADNGENTLKYMEWTDVTHVAVCMFWHEPERTMALREIAEWLDDM
;
A
#
# COMPACT_ATOMS: atom_id res chain seq x y z
N MET A 1 3.49 -26.31 -16.58
CA MET A 1 3.89 -27.24 -15.50
C MET A 1 5.09 -26.79 -14.67
N LEU A 2 5.59 -25.56 -14.87
CA LEU A 2 6.53 -24.87 -13.97
C LEU A 2 6.49 -23.34 -14.25
N VAL A 3 5.34 -22.77 -14.67
CA VAL A 3 4.60 -21.80 -13.82
C VAL A 3 3.57 -22.46 -12.85
N TRP A 4 3.97 -23.52 -12.15
CA TRP A 4 3.07 -24.51 -11.53
C TRP A 4 3.40 -25.03 -10.12
N GLN A 5 4.58 -24.79 -9.57
CA GLN A 5 5.08 -25.50 -8.38
C GLN A 5 5.08 -24.57 -7.12
N THR A 6 4.58 -23.31 -7.27
CA THR A 6 4.38 -22.13 -6.37
C THR A 6 5.57 -21.29 -5.84
N PHE A 7 6.49 -20.69 -6.60
CA PHE A 7 6.66 -20.84 -8.04
C PHE A 7 7.32 -22.20 -8.33
N THR A 8 8.44 -22.48 -7.71
CA THR A 8 8.46 -23.68 -6.89
C THR A 8 8.43 -23.18 -5.48
N ARG A 9 7.47 -23.53 -4.62
CA ARG A 9 7.67 -23.48 -3.16
C ARG A 9 8.22 -22.15 -2.54
N THR A 10 7.99 -20.96 -3.09
CA THR A 10 8.27 -19.63 -2.46
C THR A 10 9.70 -19.32 -1.90
N MET A 11 10.83 -19.45 -2.59
CA MET A 11 11.15 -20.34 -3.71
C MET A 11 11.56 -21.75 -3.24
N TYR A 12 11.77 -21.94 -1.92
CA TYR A 12 11.80 -23.26 -1.26
C TYR A 12 11.38 -23.18 0.25
N ALA A 13 10.55 -22.19 0.62
CA ALA A 13 9.76 -22.17 1.86
C ALA A 13 8.27 -22.39 1.50
N THR A 14 7.79 -23.63 1.64
CA THR A 14 7.20 -24.31 0.47
C THR A 14 5.73 -24.05 0.09
N GLN A 15 5.13 -22.98 0.60
CA GLN A 15 3.82 -22.45 0.18
C GLN A 15 3.91 -20.91 0.27
N ILE A 16 3.01 -20.16 -0.39
CA ILE A 16 2.58 -18.91 0.26
C ILE A 16 1.99 -19.41 1.57
N SER A 17 2.49 -18.95 2.73
CA SER A 17 1.88 -19.32 4.01
C SER A 17 0.39 -19.22 3.84
N ILE A 18 -0.36 -20.30 4.10
CA ILE A 18 -1.80 -20.17 4.19
C ILE A 18 -1.98 -19.27 5.40
N GLU A 19 -2.14 -17.97 5.14
CA GLU A 19 -2.39 -17.00 6.17
C GLU A 19 -3.64 -17.49 6.86
N GLN A 20 -3.43 -17.94 8.08
CA GLN A 20 -4.46 -18.56 8.87
C GLN A 20 -5.59 -17.52 8.94
N PRO A 21 -6.82 -17.82 8.49
CA PRO A 21 -7.86 -16.80 8.36
C PRO A 21 -7.99 -16.04 9.67
N ILE A 22 -8.18 -14.73 9.58
CA ILE A 22 -7.92 -13.79 10.66
C ILE A 22 -8.78 -14.08 11.91
N GLU A 23 -9.91 -14.76 11.72
CA GLU A 23 -10.82 -15.31 12.74
C GLU A 23 -10.16 -16.34 13.68
N TYR A 24 -9.15 -17.06 13.20
CA TYR A 24 -8.40 -18.06 13.96
C TYR A 24 -7.11 -17.49 14.58
N CYS A 25 -6.72 -16.25 14.24
CA CYS A 25 -5.50 -15.65 14.79
C CYS A 25 -5.61 -15.53 16.32
N PRO A 26 -4.61 -16.01 17.08
CA PRO A 26 -4.70 -16.08 18.54
C PRO A 26 -4.59 -14.68 19.15
N ALA A 27 -5.74 -14.07 19.41
CA ALA A 27 -5.87 -12.81 20.15
C ALA A 27 -5.58 -13.01 21.66
N GLY A 28 -5.14 -11.93 22.31
CA GLY A 28 -4.80 -11.92 23.74
C GLY A 28 -3.30 -12.02 24.03
N GLU A 29 -2.93 -12.36 25.27
CA GLU A 29 -1.55 -12.34 25.80
C GLU A 29 -0.62 -13.45 25.24
N ASN A 30 -0.84 -13.90 24.00
CA ASN A 30 -0.12 -15.00 23.37
C ASN A 30 1.20 -14.58 22.68
N ASN A 31 1.70 -13.36 22.95
CA ASN A 31 2.96 -12.83 22.43
C ASN A 31 3.06 -12.84 20.89
N THR A 32 1.91 -12.72 20.20
CA THR A 32 1.78 -12.82 18.74
C THR A 32 1.69 -11.47 18.03
N GLY A 33 1.44 -10.37 18.74
CA GLY A 33 1.16 -9.07 18.12
C GLY A 33 -0.30 -8.82 17.78
N PHE A 34 -1.12 -9.86 17.67
CA PHE A 34 -2.42 -9.76 17.02
C PHE A 34 -3.46 -8.95 17.81
N VAL A 35 -4.10 -8.00 17.14
CA VAL A 35 -5.21 -7.19 17.67
C VAL A 35 -6.37 -7.13 16.68
N TRP A 36 -7.59 -7.08 17.22
CA TRP A 36 -8.79 -6.76 16.44
C TRP A 36 -8.97 -5.25 16.32
N VAL A 37 -9.28 -4.79 15.11
CA VAL A 37 -9.60 -3.41 14.75
C VAL A 37 -11.11 -3.35 14.46
N ALA A 38 -11.82 -2.47 15.19
CA ALA A 38 -13.25 -2.28 15.01
C ALA A 38 -13.56 -1.63 13.64
N PRO A 39 -14.71 -1.96 13.01
CA PRO A 39 -15.12 -1.31 11.77
C PRO A 39 -15.37 0.18 11.98
N ALA A 40 -15.13 0.98 10.92
CA ALA A 40 -15.34 2.43 10.93
C ALA A 40 -16.33 2.88 9.84
N PRO A 41 -17.58 2.38 9.81
CA PRO A 41 -18.55 2.67 8.74
C PRO A 41 -18.84 4.17 8.56
N GLN A 42 -18.72 4.97 9.62
CA GLN A 42 -18.86 6.42 9.60
C GLN A 42 -17.79 7.17 8.77
N LEU A 43 -16.69 6.50 8.38
CA LEU A 43 -15.69 7.04 7.45
C LEU A 43 -15.90 6.59 6.00
N VAL A 44 -16.80 5.64 5.77
CA VAL A 44 -17.18 5.22 4.40
C VAL A 44 -18.16 6.27 3.87
N VAL A 45 -17.61 7.31 3.23
CA VAL A 45 -18.33 8.50 2.76
C VAL A 45 -17.97 8.83 1.30
N GLY A 46 -18.81 9.64 0.65
CA GLY A 46 -18.60 10.05 -0.74
C GLY A 46 -18.48 8.86 -1.68
N GLU A 47 -17.53 8.92 -2.62
CA GLU A 47 -17.30 7.85 -3.60
C GLU A 47 -17.07 6.48 -2.94
N LEU A 48 -16.35 6.38 -1.81
CA LEU A 48 -16.17 5.10 -1.11
C LEU A 48 -17.49 4.48 -0.65
N LYS A 49 -18.48 5.31 -0.29
CA LYS A 49 -19.83 4.84 0.04
C LYS A 49 -20.59 4.37 -1.19
N GLU A 50 -20.45 5.06 -2.31
CA GLU A 50 -21.06 4.65 -3.58
C GLU A 50 -20.48 3.31 -4.07
N LEU A 51 -19.14 3.12 -3.95
CA LEU A 51 -18.47 1.85 -4.22
C LEU A 51 -18.98 0.72 -3.30
N ALA A 52 -19.16 1.01 -2.01
CA ALA A 52 -19.63 0.03 -1.03
C ALA A 52 -21.11 -0.36 -1.26
N ASP A 53 -22.00 0.63 -1.40
CA ASP A 53 -23.44 0.43 -1.60
C ASP A 53 -23.73 -0.33 -2.90
N ALA A 54 -23.04 -0.02 -3.99
CA ALA A 54 -23.20 -0.70 -5.28
C ALA A 54 -22.77 -2.18 -5.25
N ASN A 55 -21.84 -2.52 -4.36
CA ASN A 55 -21.36 -3.88 -4.14
C ASN A 55 -22.09 -4.62 -3.01
N GLY A 56 -22.95 -3.94 -2.25
CA GLY A 56 -23.65 -4.50 -1.09
C GLY A 56 -22.68 -4.92 0.03
N VAL A 57 -21.53 -4.26 0.15
CA VAL A 57 -20.51 -4.56 1.16
C VAL A 57 -20.62 -3.62 2.35
N GLU A 58 -20.35 -4.14 3.54
CA GLU A 58 -20.35 -3.39 4.79
C GLU A 58 -18.98 -3.39 5.46
N ALA A 59 -18.69 -2.35 6.27
CA ALA A 59 -17.46 -2.30 7.05
C ALA A 59 -17.53 -3.35 8.17
N VAL A 60 -16.72 -4.40 8.06
CA VAL A 60 -16.53 -5.43 9.09
C VAL A 60 -15.27 -5.17 9.91
N ARG A 61 -15.16 -5.81 11.08
CA ARG A 61 -13.91 -5.79 11.85
C ARG A 61 -12.79 -6.43 11.02
N THR A 62 -11.58 -5.90 11.14
CA THR A 62 -10.36 -6.52 10.61
C THR A 62 -9.37 -6.76 11.75
N GLY A 63 -8.19 -7.29 11.47
CA GLY A 63 -7.12 -7.46 12.45
C GLY A 63 -5.79 -6.93 11.95
N GLY A 64 -4.86 -6.73 12.87
CA GLY A 64 -3.51 -6.26 12.58
C GLY A 64 -2.54 -6.72 13.66
N TYR A 65 -1.28 -6.30 13.55
CA TYR A 65 -0.20 -6.74 14.44
C TYR A 65 0.60 -5.57 15.01
N TRP A 66 0.73 -5.51 16.33
CA TRP A 66 1.68 -4.62 17.00
C TRP A 66 3.07 -5.26 17.07
N ILE A 67 3.98 -4.76 16.25
CA ILE A 67 5.38 -5.20 16.15
C ILE A 67 6.26 -4.23 16.93
N GLY A 68 6.98 -4.74 17.93
CA GLY A 68 7.89 -3.93 18.75
C GLY A 68 9.23 -3.61 18.07
N PRO A 69 10.01 -2.64 18.61
CA PRO A 69 11.21 -2.08 17.96
C PRO A 69 12.37 -3.06 17.70
N ARG A 70 12.35 -4.25 18.31
CA ARG A 70 13.20 -5.39 17.92
C ARG A 70 12.44 -6.70 18.15
N LEU A 71 12.48 -7.58 17.16
CA LEU A 71 11.95 -8.94 17.25
C LEU A 71 12.55 -9.65 18.49
N GLY A 72 11.70 -9.99 19.45
CA GLY A 72 12.09 -10.69 20.68
C GLY A 72 12.65 -9.84 21.83
N ALA A 73 12.87 -8.53 21.67
CA ALA A 73 13.30 -7.66 22.79
C ALA A 73 12.11 -7.00 23.52
N VAL A 74 11.00 -6.80 22.80
CA VAL A 74 9.71 -6.38 23.35
C VAL A 74 8.71 -7.48 22.99
N PRO A 75 7.83 -7.92 23.92
CA PRO A 75 6.74 -8.83 23.60
C PRO A 75 5.89 -8.29 22.45
N ALA A 76 5.63 -9.12 21.43
CA ALA A 76 4.77 -8.70 20.32
C ALA A 76 3.34 -8.56 20.85
N GLY A 77 2.71 -7.43 20.56
CA GLY A 77 1.36 -7.10 21.06
C GLY A 77 1.34 -5.95 22.07
N LYS A 78 2.51 -5.50 22.55
CA LYS A 78 2.57 -4.23 23.26
C LYS A 78 2.22 -3.11 22.29
N GLN A 79 1.06 -2.48 22.49
CA GLN A 79 0.69 -1.25 21.81
C GLN A 79 1.74 -0.16 22.11
N ALA A 80 2.01 0.67 21.10
CA ALA A 80 2.83 1.86 21.32
C ALA A 80 2.11 2.85 22.25
N CYS A 81 2.88 3.61 23.02
CA CYS A 81 2.39 4.62 23.96
C CYS A 81 2.09 5.94 23.26
N ALA A 82 1.19 6.76 23.84
CA ALA A 82 1.00 8.14 23.42
C ALA A 82 2.34 8.90 23.46
N GLY A 83 2.73 9.49 22.32
CA GLY A 83 4.01 10.16 22.12
C GLY A 83 5.09 9.34 21.43
N GLU A 84 4.90 8.03 21.22
CA GLU A 84 5.77 7.22 20.34
C GLU A 84 5.35 7.41 18.86
N LYS A 85 6.32 7.41 17.93
CA LYS A 85 6.04 7.34 16.48
C LYS A 85 5.63 5.91 16.11
N VAL A 86 4.58 5.74 15.30
CA VAL A 86 4.10 4.45 14.79
C VAL A 86 4.13 4.41 13.27
N VAL A 87 4.65 3.31 12.70
CA VAL A 87 4.53 3.03 11.27
C VAL A 87 3.33 2.10 11.07
N TYR A 88 2.26 2.63 10.50
CA TYR A 88 1.10 1.86 10.10
C TYR A 88 1.26 1.39 8.65
N HIS A 89 1.65 0.13 8.49
CA HIS A 89 1.85 -0.48 7.19
C HIS A 89 0.59 -1.24 6.74
N VAL A 90 0.12 -0.93 5.54
CA VAL A 90 -1.02 -1.59 4.87
C VAL A 90 -0.64 -1.99 3.46
N HIS A 91 -0.75 -3.28 3.15
CA HIS A 91 -0.50 -3.78 1.81
C HIS A 91 -1.71 -3.43 0.91
N ALA A 92 -1.50 -2.51 -0.03
CA ALA A 92 -2.34 -2.33 -1.21
C ALA A 92 -3.81 -1.86 -1.07
N ALA A 93 -4.23 -1.25 0.04
CA ALA A 93 -5.54 -0.59 0.13
C ALA A 93 -5.52 0.75 0.90
N ILE A 94 -5.80 1.84 0.19
CA ILE A 94 -6.00 3.19 0.78
C ILE A 94 -7.22 3.25 1.73
N ILE A 95 -8.19 2.35 1.55
CA ILE A 95 -9.35 2.18 2.43
C ILE A 95 -8.90 1.68 3.82
N ASP A 96 -8.04 0.65 3.84
CA ASP A 96 -7.46 0.12 5.08
C ASP A 96 -6.52 1.15 5.73
N ALA A 97 -5.78 1.92 4.92
CA ALA A 97 -4.98 3.06 5.41
C ALA A 97 -5.84 4.05 6.22
N ILE A 98 -7.02 4.43 5.71
CA ILE A 98 -7.96 5.34 6.40
C ILE A 98 -8.53 4.69 7.66
N ALA A 99 -8.99 3.43 7.57
CA ALA A 99 -9.61 2.73 8.69
C ALA A 99 -8.64 2.59 9.87
N GLY A 100 -7.40 2.18 9.59
CA GLY A 100 -6.36 2.05 10.61
C GLY A 100 -5.78 3.38 11.10
N TYR A 101 -5.64 4.39 10.25
CA TYR A 101 -5.29 5.75 10.67
C TYR A 101 -6.28 6.28 11.71
N ARG A 102 -7.59 6.10 11.46
CA ARG A 102 -8.63 6.49 12.41
C ARG A 102 -8.59 5.65 13.68
N TYR A 103 -8.36 4.34 13.60
CA TYR A 103 -8.18 3.50 14.79
C TYR A 103 -7.04 4.05 15.68
N LEU A 104 -5.90 4.37 15.09
CA LEU A 104 -4.75 4.94 15.80
C LEU A 104 -5.08 6.29 16.44
N VAL A 105 -5.71 7.22 15.71
CA VAL A 105 -6.06 8.55 16.26
C VAL A 105 -7.18 8.50 17.30
N GLN A 106 -8.30 7.84 17.00
CA GLN A 106 -9.54 7.97 17.78
C GLN A 106 -9.71 6.90 18.86
N GLU A 107 -9.21 5.68 18.65
CA GLU A 107 -9.39 4.57 19.59
C GLU A 107 -8.14 4.34 20.44
N VAL A 108 -6.94 4.51 19.87
CA VAL A 108 -5.66 4.37 20.59
C VAL A 108 -5.13 5.71 21.13
N GLY A 109 -5.52 6.84 20.54
CA GLY A 109 -5.16 8.17 21.02
C GLY A 109 -3.80 8.69 20.53
N PHE A 110 -3.36 8.26 19.34
CA PHE A 110 -2.18 8.84 18.69
C PHE A 110 -2.48 10.23 18.13
N GLU A 111 -1.58 11.16 18.40
CA GLU A 111 -1.49 12.41 17.66
C GLU A 111 -1.23 12.13 16.16
N PRO A 112 -1.93 12.80 15.22
CA PRO A 112 -1.72 12.69 13.77
C PRO A 112 -0.25 12.70 13.32
N GLN A 113 0.57 13.61 13.84
CA GLN A 113 1.98 13.77 13.51
C GLN A 113 2.88 12.59 13.97
N ASN A 114 2.36 11.69 14.81
CA ASN A 114 3.08 10.50 15.25
C ASN A 114 2.73 9.25 14.41
N ILE A 115 1.86 9.36 13.40
CA ILE A 115 1.44 8.22 12.56
C ILE A 115 2.05 8.36 11.16
N ILE A 116 2.88 7.40 10.79
CA ILE A 116 3.46 7.25 9.46
C ILE A 116 2.65 6.19 8.71
N LEU A 117 2.01 6.58 7.60
CA LEU A 117 1.35 5.63 6.70
C LEU A 117 2.37 5.02 5.75
N SER A 118 2.36 3.69 5.64
CA SER A 118 3.23 2.92 4.75
C SER A 118 2.40 1.92 3.94
N GLY A 119 2.82 1.66 2.71
CA GLY A 119 2.25 0.62 1.86
C GLY A 119 3.15 0.39 0.65
N ASP A 120 3.00 -0.76 0.02
CA ASP A 120 3.82 -1.21 -1.10
C ASP A 120 2.95 -1.70 -2.28
N SER A 121 3.61 -1.92 -3.41
CA SER A 121 3.03 -2.40 -4.68
C SER A 121 1.98 -1.49 -5.33
N ALA A 122 0.78 -1.42 -4.77
CA ALA A 122 -0.42 -0.95 -5.46
C ALA A 122 -0.61 0.59 -5.51
N GLY A 123 0.39 1.37 -5.12
CA GLY A 123 0.25 2.81 -4.89
C GLY A 123 -0.14 3.65 -6.12
N GLY A 124 0.22 3.22 -7.33
CA GLY A 124 -0.04 3.98 -8.56
C GLY A 124 -1.44 3.78 -9.16
N GLY A 125 -2.08 2.63 -8.94
CA GLY A 125 -3.43 2.32 -9.43
C GLY A 125 -3.61 1.06 -10.27
N TRP A 126 -4.87 0.72 -10.55
CA TRP A 126 -5.33 -0.51 -11.21
C TRP A 126 -6.12 -0.32 -12.51
N GLY A 127 -6.27 0.93 -12.96
CA GLY A 127 -7.03 1.30 -14.17
C GLY A 127 -6.31 1.04 -15.50
N ASN A 128 -5.02 0.70 -15.48
CA ASN A 128 -4.18 0.43 -16.66
C ASN A 128 -4.15 1.56 -17.72
N THR A 129 -4.38 2.81 -17.33
CA THR A 129 -4.44 3.96 -18.27
C THR A 129 -3.10 4.35 -18.89
N HIS A 130 -1.99 3.85 -18.35
CA HIS A 130 -0.63 4.12 -18.86
C HIS A 130 -0.17 3.08 -19.91
N VAL A 131 -0.98 2.06 -20.20
CA VAL A 131 -0.58 0.93 -21.06
C VAL A 131 -0.53 1.35 -22.53
N THR A 132 0.66 1.75 -22.96
CA THR A 132 0.99 2.09 -24.35
C THR A 132 2.28 1.35 -24.77
N PRO A 133 2.56 1.18 -26.08
CA PRO A 133 3.71 0.38 -26.55
C PRO A 133 5.08 0.78 -25.98
N ASN A 134 5.24 2.04 -25.55
CA ASN A 134 6.49 2.58 -25.00
C ASN A 134 6.48 2.76 -23.48
N SER A 135 5.40 2.40 -22.78
CA SER A 135 5.26 2.56 -21.32
C SER A 135 6.13 1.60 -20.52
N SER A 136 6.38 1.92 -19.25
CA SER A 136 7.02 1.03 -18.27
C SER A 136 6.39 -0.36 -18.25
N MET A 137 5.05 -0.44 -18.38
CA MET A 137 4.32 -1.71 -18.42
C MET A 137 4.82 -2.67 -19.51
N HIS A 138 5.28 -2.16 -20.65
CA HIS A 138 5.83 -2.98 -21.73
C HIS A 138 7.36 -3.05 -21.73
N ARG A 139 8.05 -1.93 -21.46
CA ARG A 139 9.53 -1.90 -21.45
C ARG A 139 10.11 -2.79 -20.35
N ASN A 140 9.47 -2.82 -19.19
CA ASN A 140 9.99 -3.46 -17.97
C ASN A 140 9.39 -4.86 -17.75
N ALA A 141 8.66 -5.40 -18.74
CA ALA A 141 7.97 -6.69 -18.67
C ALA A 141 8.88 -7.91 -18.45
N LEU A 142 10.20 -7.76 -18.66
CA LEU A 142 11.21 -8.80 -18.46
C LEU A 142 12.00 -8.63 -17.15
N SER A 143 11.96 -7.45 -16.53
CA SER A 143 12.61 -7.15 -15.24
C SER A 143 11.65 -7.29 -14.05
N ASP A 144 10.35 -7.12 -14.28
CA ASP A 144 9.33 -7.14 -13.24
C ASP A 144 8.21 -8.17 -13.54
N PHE A 145 8.01 -9.07 -12.58
CA PHE A 145 7.17 -10.26 -12.70
C PHE A 145 5.67 -10.01 -12.52
N ILE A 146 5.27 -8.82 -12.05
CA ILE A 146 3.87 -8.54 -11.72
C ILE A 146 3.00 -8.13 -12.92
N GLN A 147 3.57 -7.94 -14.11
CA GLN A 147 2.83 -7.53 -15.31
C GLN A 147 1.50 -8.32 -15.52
N PRO A 148 1.43 -9.66 -15.31
CA PRO A 148 0.19 -10.40 -15.42
C PRO A 148 -0.88 -10.04 -14.38
N VAL A 149 -0.49 -9.54 -13.20
CA VAL A 149 -1.42 -9.08 -12.16
C VAL A 149 -2.23 -7.90 -12.70
N PHE A 150 -1.54 -6.89 -13.27
CA PHE A 150 -2.16 -5.74 -13.93
C PHE A 150 -2.95 -6.13 -15.18
N LEU A 151 -2.32 -6.86 -16.11
CA LEU A 151 -2.88 -7.09 -17.45
C LEU A 151 -3.94 -8.19 -17.52
N SER A 152 -4.08 -9.05 -16.51
CA SER A 152 -5.23 -9.98 -16.40
C SER A 152 -6.57 -9.26 -16.21
N GLY A 153 -6.53 -8.00 -15.73
CA GLY A 153 -7.68 -7.23 -15.29
C GLY A 153 -8.46 -7.88 -14.13
N TYR A 154 -7.93 -8.94 -13.49
CA TYR A 154 -8.60 -9.60 -12.36
C TYR A 154 -8.76 -8.61 -11.20
N THR A 155 -7.66 -7.96 -10.81
CA THR A 155 -7.65 -6.98 -9.71
C THR A 155 -8.61 -5.82 -9.98
N SER A 156 -8.58 -5.24 -11.19
CA SER A 156 -9.49 -4.16 -11.58
C SER A 156 -10.96 -4.59 -11.50
N ARG A 157 -11.31 -5.81 -11.94
CA ARG A 157 -12.67 -6.37 -11.81
C ARG A 157 -13.06 -6.65 -10.36
N ALA A 158 -12.13 -7.16 -9.55
CA ALA A 158 -12.37 -7.45 -8.13
C ALA A 158 -12.61 -6.16 -7.32
N LEU A 159 -11.90 -5.07 -7.63
CA LEU A 159 -12.03 -3.79 -6.93
C LEU A 159 -13.31 -3.01 -7.29
N VAL A 160 -13.81 -3.11 -8.54
CA VAL A 160 -15.08 -2.45 -8.93
C VAL A 160 -16.31 -3.29 -8.63
N GLY A 161 -16.18 -4.62 -8.65
CA GLY A 161 -17.27 -5.58 -8.48
C GLY A 161 -18.42 -5.37 -9.48
N ASN A 162 -19.58 -4.95 -8.97
CA ASN A 162 -20.81 -4.72 -9.75
C ASN A 162 -20.78 -3.44 -10.61
N LEU A 163 -19.80 -2.56 -10.42
CA LEU A 163 -19.69 -1.30 -11.15
C LEU A 163 -19.04 -1.47 -12.53
N PRO A 164 -19.25 -0.50 -13.46
CA PRO A 164 -18.58 -0.52 -14.76
C PRO A 164 -17.05 -0.59 -14.60
N LEU A 165 -16.38 -1.39 -15.43
CA LEU A 165 -14.93 -1.60 -15.33
C LEU A 165 -14.11 -0.29 -15.42
N GLN A 166 -14.64 0.70 -16.13
CA GLN A 166 -14.07 2.04 -16.26
C GLN A 166 -13.97 2.78 -14.91
N THR A 167 -14.76 2.41 -13.90
CA THR A 167 -14.64 2.95 -12.53
C THR A 167 -13.25 2.72 -11.95
N ALA A 168 -12.58 1.61 -12.28
CA ALA A 168 -11.21 1.36 -11.81
C ALA A 168 -10.23 2.46 -12.25
N ALA A 169 -10.42 3.02 -13.45
CA ALA A 169 -9.59 4.09 -13.99
C ALA A 169 -10.03 5.51 -13.54
N ARG A 170 -11.25 5.65 -13.01
CA ARG A 170 -11.88 6.93 -12.65
C ARG A 170 -12.01 7.17 -11.14
N SER A 171 -11.72 6.18 -10.32
CA SER A 171 -11.73 6.30 -8.87
C SER A 171 -10.36 6.66 -8.32
N VAL A 172 -10.26 7.70 -7.50
CA VAL A 172 -9.00 8.01 -6.79
C VAL A 172 -8.63 6.90 -5.82
N TRP A 173 -9.64 6.21 -5.26
CA TRP A 173 -9.46 5.11 -4.32
C TRP A 173 -8.93 3.83 -4.95
N ILE A 174 -9.09 3.68 -6.27
CA ILE A 174 -8.60 2.52 -7.04
C ILE A 174 -7.35 2.86 -7.85
N SER A 175 -7.26 4.08 -8.41
CA SER A 175 -6.16 4.48 -9.28
C SER A 175 -5.75 5.95 -9.16
N PRO A 176 -5.13 6.38 -8.05
CA PRO A 176 -4.79 7.78 -7.83
C PRO A 176 -3.78 8.35 -8.85
N GLY A 177 -2.96 7.51 -9.49
CA GLY A 177 -2.09 7.89 -10.61
C GLY A 177 -2.76 7.91 -11.99
N SER A 178 -4.01 7.47 -12.16
CA SER A 178 -4.66 7.25 -13.47
C SER A 178 -4.80 8.51 -14.33
N LEU A 179 -4.59 8.37 -15.65
CA LEU A 179 -4.79 9.45 -16.64
C LEU A 179 -6.28 9.78 -16.89
N ASP A 180 -7.19 8.86 -16.56
CA ASP A 180 -8.64 9.03 -16.77
C ASP A 180 -9.34 9.72 -15.57
N LEU A 181 -8.57 10.09 -14.53
CA LEU A 181 -9.08 10.87 -13.40
C LEU A 181 -9.28 12.34 -13.76
N ASP A 182 -10.44 12.87 -13.38
CA ASP A 182 -10.73 14.31 -13.42
C ASP A 182 -10.14 14.99 -12.17
N VAL A 183 -8.87 15.42 -12.28
CA VAL A 183 -8.10 16.00 -11.16
C VAL A 183 -8.14 17.52 -11.24
N ALA A 184 -8.97 18.14 -10.40
CA ALA A 184 -8.96 19.57 -10.18
C ALA A 184 -7.71 20.01 -9.37
N PRO A 185 -7.24 21.27 -9.49
CA PRO A 185 -6.20 21.80 -8.61
C PRO A 185 -6.61 21.73 -7.13
N GLY A 186 -5.71 21.26 -6.27
CA GLY A 186 -5.93 21.05 -4.84
C GLY A 186 -6.60 19.73 -4.47
N PHE A 187 -6.85 18.82 -5.42
CA PHE A 187 -7.50 17.53 -5.16
C PHE A 187 -6.65 16.59 -4.28
N PHE A 188 -5.32 16.71 -4.36
CA PHE A 188 -4.36 16.00 -3.51
C PHE A 188 -3.78 16.90 -2.40
N ALA A 189 -4.34 18.09 -2.15
CA ALA A 189 -3.81 19.01 -1.15
C ALA A 189 -4.08 18.54 0.30
N GLY A 190 -3.15 18.86 1.20
CA GLY A 190 -3.25 18.51 2.62
C GLY A 190 -2.85 17.08 2.95
N LEU A 191 -2.16 16.39 2.03
CA LEU A 191 -1.52 15.10 2.33
C LEU A 191 -0.41 15.28 3.39
N PRO A 192 -0.19 14.28 4.26
CA PRO A 192 0.95 14.27 5.17
C PRO A 192 2.28 14.20 4.39
N LEU A 193 3.40 14.45 5.08
CA LEU A 193 4.73 14.21 4.50
C LEU A 193 4.79 12.80 3.93
N THR A 194 5.00 12.70 2.62
CA THR A 194 4.90 11.46 1.87
C THR A 194 6.28 11.04 1.39
N CYS A 195 6.57 9.73 1.41
CA CYS A 195 7.71 9.15 0.73
C CYS A 195 7.22 8.15 -0.31
N ILE A 196 7.74 8.25 -1.52
CA ILE A 196 7.55 7.27 -2.59
C ILE A 196 8.94 6.75 -2.96
N PHE A 197 9.15 5.46 -2.73
CA PHE A 197 10.27 4.69 -3.28
C PHE A 197 9.76 3.85 -4.44
N VAL A 198 10.45 3.90 -5.58
CA VAL A 198 10.09 3.20 -6.81
C VAL A 198 11.34 2.88 -7.63
N GLY A 199 11.35 1.74 -8.31
CA GLY A 199 12.40 1.37 -9.25
C GLY A 199 12.08 1.73 -10.69
N ASP A 200 13.09 2.16 -11.45
CA ASP A 200 12.91 2.48 -12.88
C ASP A 200 12.69 1.23 -13.76
N ALA A 201 12.96 0.04 -13.22
CA ALA A 201 12.71 -1.26 -13.84
C ALA A 201 11.38 -1.91 -13.37
N GLU A 202 10.48 -1.17 -12.70
CA GLU A 202 9.12 -1.60 -12.36
C GLU A 202 8.12 -1.37 -13.50
N VAL A 203 7.14 -2.27 -13.70
CA VAL A 203 6.08 -2.06 -14.69
C VAL A 203 5.14 -0.90 -14.31
N ALA A 204 5.00 -0.62 -13.01
CA ALA A 204 4.11 0.41 -12.47
C ALA A 204 4.72 1.83 -12.45
N LEU A 205 5.95 2.03 -12.91
CA LEU A 205 6.68 3.31 -12.81
C LEU A 205 5.90 4.52 -13.35
N ASP A 206 5.31 4.43 -14.55
CA ASP A 206 4.70 5.60 -15.20
C ASP A 206 3.49 6.15 -14.40
N GLN A 207 2.69 5.28 -13.78
CA GLN A 207 1.56 5.69 -12.92
C GLN A 207 2.02 6.22 -11.55
N VAL A 208 3.15 5.73 -11.02
CA VAL A 208 3.77 6.28 -9.80
C VAL A 208 4.31 7.70 -10.06
N ARG A 209 4.92 7.94 -11.23
CA ARG A 209 5.34 9.29 -11.66
C ARG A 209 4.15 10.25 -11.80
N ALA A 210 3.04 9.81 -12.39
CA ALA A 210 1.83 10.61 -12.49
C ALA A 210 1.25 10.98 -11.11
N LEU A 211 1.28 10.06 -10.14
CA LEU A 211 0.89 10.34 -8.75
C LEU A 211 1.84 11.33 -8.07
N ARG A 212 3.16 11.13 -8.19
CA ARG A 212 4.19 12.06 -7.68
C ARG A 212 3.93 13.49 -8.15
N ASP A 213 3.70 13.66 -9.46
CA ASP A 213 3.52 14.99 -10.06
C ASP A 213 2.25 15.68 -9.56
N ARG A 214 1.17 14.93 -9.31
CA ARG A 214 -0.07 15.44 -8.67
C ARG A 214 0.16 15.88 -7.24
N ILE A 215 0.82 15.05 -6.42
CA ILE A 215 1.13 15.37 -5.02
C ILE A 215 1.97 16.65 -4.95
N ARG A 216 3.00 16.78 -5.81
CA ARG A 216 3.85 17.98 -5.88
C ARG A 216 3.13 19.22 -6.35
N ALA A 217 2.23 19.11 -7.33
CA ALA A 217 1.45 20.24 -7.82
C ALA A 217 0.56 20.86 -6.73
N ASP A 218 -0.03 20.02 -5.86
CA ASP A 218 -0.99 20.47 -4.84
C ASP A 218 -0.38 20.77 -3.47
N ASN A 219 0.80 20.24 -3.15
CA ASN A 219 1.44 20.39 -1.82
C ASN A 219 2.85 21.03 -1.88
N GLY A 220 3.47 21.12 -3.05
CA GLY A 220 4.84 21.59 -3.26
C GLY A 220 5.90 20.49 -3.21
N GLU A 221 7.12 20.81 -3.62
CA GLU A 221 8.23 19.84 -3.71
C GLU A 221 8.66 19.29 -2.34
N ASN A 222 8.59 20.10 -1.28
CA ASN A 222 9.13 19.76 0.04
C ASN A 222 8.28 18.77 0.83
N THR A 223 7.04 18.49 0.42
CA THR A 223 6.15 17.54 1.13
C THR A 223 6.27 16.10 0.61
N LEU A 224 7.05 15.88 -0.45
CA LEU A 224 7.24 14.57 -1.07
C LEU A 224 8.73 14.20 -1.22
N LYS A 225 9.19 13.27 -0.38
CA LYS A 225 10.43 12.52 -0.61
C LYS A 225 10.18 11.57 -1.78
N TYR A 226 10.87 11.77 -2.90
CA TYR A 226 10.74 10.91 -4.08
C TYR A 226 12.07 10.23 -4.39
N MET A 227 12.10 8.90 -4.32
CA MET A 227 13.26 8.05 -4.50
C MET A 227 13.01 7.13 -5.69
N GLU A 228 13.37 7.57 -6.89
CA GLU A 228 13.32 6.77 -8.12
C GLU A 228 14.71 6.24 -8.44
N TRP A 229 14.91 4.93 -8.35
CA TRP A 229 16.23 4.30 -8.39
C TRP A 229 16.43 3.41 -9.61
N THR A 230 17.64 3.46 -10.18
CA THR A 230 18.01 2.69 -11.37
C THR A 230 18.24 1.21 -11.08
N ASP A 231 17.81 0.35 -12.01
CA ASP A 231 17.91 -1.12 -11.95
C ASP A 231 17.16 -1.75 -10.76
N VAL A 232 16.30 -0.98 -10.09
CA VAL A 232 15.45 -1.44 -9.00
C VAL A 232 14.15 -2.02 -9.56
N THR A 233 13.76 -3.19 -9.04
CA THR A 233 12.56 -3.94 -9.42
C THR A 233 11.53 -3.97 -8.29
N HIS A 234 10.37 -4.57 -8.55
CA HIS A 234 9.18 -4.41 -7.73
C HIS A 234 9.34 -4.74 -6.24
N VAL A 235 8.95 -3.77 -5.40
CA VAL A 235 8.92 -3.89 -3.94
C VAL A 235 10.28 -4.32 -3.36
N ALA A 236 11.38 -3.80 -3.92
CA ALA A 236 12.75 -4.15 -3.51
C ALA A 236 13.00 -4.11 -1.98
N VAL A 237 12.36 -3.19 -1.24
CA VAL A 237 12.45 -3.10 0.23
C VAL A 237 12.03 -4.38 0.97
N CYS A 238 11.13 -5.20 0.41
CA CYS A 238 10.71 -6.49 0.98
C CYS A 238 11.50 -7.68 0.41
N MET A 239 12.24 -7.49 -0.68
CA MET A 239 12.88 -8.58 -1.43
C MET A 239 14.34 -8.76 -1.00
N PHE A 240 14.62 -9.81 -0.23
CA PHE A 240 15.97 -10.09 0.32
C PHE A 240 17.06 -10.33 -0.72
N TRP A 241 16.70 -10.58 -1.99
CA TRP A 241 17.63 -10.73 -3.10
C TRP A 241 18.00 -9.40 -3.78
N HIS A 242 17.36 -8.29 -3.40
CA HIS A 242 17.62 -6.95 -3.96
C HIS A 242 18.62 -6.16 -3.10
N GLU A 243 19.66 -6.83 -2.61
CA GLU A 243 20.74 -6.21 -1.84
C GLU A 243 21.92 -5.86 -2.77
N PRO A 244 22.54 -4.68 -2.63
CA PRO A 244 22.46 -3.76 -1.48
C PRO A 244 21.32 -2.75 -1.51
N GLU A 245 20.59 -2.59 -2.61
CA GLU A 245 19.64 -1.49 -2.83
C GLU A 245 18.55 -1.45 -1.75
N ARG A 246 18.02 -2.62 -1.38
CA ARG A 246 17.08 -2.79 -0.27
C ARG A 246 17.59 -2.18 1.02
N THR A 247 18.79 -2.53 1.47
CA THR A 247 19.37 -1.98 2.71
C THR A 247 19.62 -0.48 2.60
N MET A 248 20.04 0.02 1.43
CA MET A 248 20.26 1.46 1.24
C MET A 248 18.93 2.23 1.27
N ALA A 249 17.90 1.74 0.58
CA ALA A 249 16.59 2.40 0.53
C ALA A 249 15.93 2.43 1.91
N LEU A 250 16.03 1.34 2.68
CA LEU A 250 15.55 1.29 4.06
C LEU A 250 16.30 2.26 4.99
N ARG A 251 17.58 2.57 4.73
CA ARG A 251 18.33 3.59 5.48
C ARG A 251 17.89 5.00 5.13
N GLU A 252 17.77 5.33 3.84
CA GLU A 252 17.34 6.66 3.41
C GLU A 252 15.87 6.96 3.81
N ILE A 253 15.01 5.93 3.83
CA ILE A 253 13.67 6.02 4.42
C ILE A 253 13.75 6.27 5.93
N ALA A 254 14.61 5.56 6.67
CA ALA A 254 14.76 5.76 8.11
C ALA A 254 15.28 7.17 8.45
N GLU A 255 16.29 7.65 7.72
CA GLU A 255 16.82 9.02 7.84
C GLU A 255 15.71 10.06 7.59
N TRP A 256 14.88 9.87 6.56
CA TRP A 256 13.72 10.74 6.30
C TRP A 256 12.65 10.70 7.40
N LEU A 257 12.47 9.57 8.09
CA LEU A 257 11.53 9.46 9.22
C LEU A 257 12.07 10.06 10.52
N ASP A 258 13.40 10.06 10.70
CA ASP A 258 14.09 10.69 11.83
C ASP A 258 14.10 12.22 11.71
N ASP A 259 14.14 12.76 10.49
CA ASP A 259 14.07 14.21 10.17
C ASP A 259 12.66 14.86 10.36
N MET A 260 11.62 14.07 10.67
CA MET A 260 10.23 14.54 10.91
C MET A 260 9.94 15.00 12.34
#